data_AF-A0AAN8CSQ0-F1
#
_entry.id   AF-A0AAN8CSQ0-F1
#
_cell.length_a   1.000
_cell.length_b   1.000
_cell.length_c   1.000
_cell.angle_alpha   90.00
_cell.angle_beta   90.00
_cell.angle_gamma   90.00
#
_symmetry.space_group_name_H-M   'P 1'
#
loop_
_entity.id
_entity.type
_entity.pdbx_description
1 polymer ?
#
loop_
_entity_poly.entity_id
_entity_poly.type
_entity_poly.pdbx_seq_one_letter_code
_entity_poly.pdbx_strand_id
1 'polypeptide(L)'
;MAEQAVVEKMSEMQVDEKKKGGTEGGKDGGKKKAKNAAGQSAGRAELTPAPEYIDKRLSLYTKLKAEHDALMAERAAKDSRAIKVTLPDGKVVDAESWKTTPYQVACGISQGLADNTVIAKVNNGVWDLDRPLEEDCSLQLLKFDDEEAQAVYWHSSAHILGEAMENVYGGCLCYGPPHRERLLLRHVLGEHC
;
A
#
# COMPACT_ATOMS: atom_id res chain seq x y z
N MET A 1 -16.63 27.39 -16.88
CA MET A 1 -15.44 28.27 -16.97
C MET A 1 -14.46 28.11 -15.80
N ALA A 2 -14.84 27.48 -14.67
CA ALA A 2 -13.89 27.15 -13.60
C ALA A 2 -13.08 25.85 -13.86
N GLU A 3 -13.57 24.95 -14.71
CA GLU A 3 -12.87 23.70 -15.09
C GLU A 3 -11.66 23.91 -16.00
N GLN A 4 -11.62 24.97 -16.82
CA GLN A 4 -10.49 25.21 -17.73
C GLN A 4 -9.27 25.79 -17.02
N ALA A 5 -9.46 26.53 -15.91
CA ALA A 5 -8.38 27.15 -15.14
C ALA A 5 -7.56 26.15 -14.30
N VAL A 6 -8.10 24.96 -14.01
CA VAL A 6 -7.39 23.91 -13.26
C VAL A 6 -6.49 23.09 -14.19
N VAL A 7 -6.93 22.87 -15.44
CA VAL A 7 -6.17 22.15 -16.46
C VAL A 7 -4.94 22.93 -16.91
N GLU A 8 -5.02 24.27 -17.05
CA GLU A 8 -3.86 25.11 -17.41
C GLU A 8 -2.78 25.18 -16.32
N LYS A 9 -3.16 25.10 -15.03
CA LYS A 9 -2.20 25.15 -13.91
C LYS A 9 -1.39 23.87 -13.72
N MET A 10 -1.80 22.76 -14.33
CA MET A 10 -1.07 21.49 -14.30
C MET A 10 -0.04 21.36 -15.43
N SER A 11 -0.07 22.22 -16.46
CA SER A 11 0.88 22.19 -17.58
C SER A 11 2.17 23.00 -17.36
N GLU A 12 2.26 23.86 -16.34
CA GLU A 12 3.43 24.74 -16.12
C GLU A 12 4.47 24.21 -15.11
N MET A 13 4.32 22.98 -14.60
CA MET A 13 5.35 22.36 -13.75
C MET A 13 6.07 21.22 -14.49
N GLN A 14 6.68 21.53 -15.63
CA GLN A 14 7.82 20.76 -16.13
C GLN A 14 9.07 21.25 -15.41
N VAL A 15 9.63 20.42 -14.52
CA VAL A 15 10.95 20.66 -13.94
C VAL A 15 12.00 20.20 -14.95
N ASP A 16 12.67 21.20 -15.53
CA ASP A 16 13.90 21.10 -16.32
C ASP A 16 14.93 20.18 -15.67
N GLU A 17 15.31 19.12 -16.39
CA GLU A 17 16.42 18.24 -16.05
C GLU A 17 17.76 18.94 -16.35
N LYS A 18 18.18 19.83 -15.45
CA LYS A 18 19.47 20.52 -15.55
C LYS A 18 20.60 19.71 -14.92
N LYS A 19 21.27 18.97 -15.79
CA LYS A 19 22.67 18.51 -15.72
C LYS A 19 23.57 19.45 -14.88
N LYS A 20 24.12 18.94 -13.78
CA LYS A 20 25.25 19.57 -13.05
C LYS A 20 26.37 18.56 -12.86
N GLY A 21 27.19 18.41 -13.89
CA GLY A 21 28.51 17.78 -13.80
C GLY A 21 29.55 18.85 -13.49
N GLY A 22 30.34 18.61 -12.46
CA GLY A 22 31.49 19.45 -12.14
C GLY A 22 32.17 18.97 -10.86
N THR A 23 33.14 18.07 -10.99
CA THR A 23 34.28 18.01 -10.06
C THR A 23 35.54 17.66 -10.84
N GLU A 24 36.58 18.41 -10.50
CA GLU A 24 37.89 18.53 -11.12
C GLU A 24 38.75 17.26 -11.07
N GLY A 25 39.71 17.20 -11.99
CA GLY A 25 40.70 16.11 -12.08
C GLY A 25 41.93 16.33 -11.19
N GLY A 26 42.59 15.21 -10.88
CA GLY A 26 43.92 15.17 -10.27
C GLY A 26 44.42 13.74 -9.99
N LYS A 27 45.29 13.25 -10.90
CA LYS A 27 46.34 12.17 -10.82
C LYS A 27 46.76 11.69 -9.41
N ASP A 28 47.26 10.48 -9.14
CA ASP A 28 48.14 9.55 -9.89
C ASP A 28 48.21 8.17 -9.16
N GLY A 29 48.71 7.12 -9.83
CA GLY A 29 49.48 6.04 -9.18
C GLY A 29 48.81 4.68 -8.99
N GLY A 30 49.01 3.76 -9.95
CA GLY A 30 48.42 2.41 -9.94
C GLY A 30 49.25 1.28 -9.32
N LYS A 31 48.58 0.13 -9.10
CA LYS A 31 49.15 -1.22 -9.32
C LYS A 31 48.05 -2.29 -9.41
N LYS A 32 48.14 -3.11 -10.47
CA LYS A 32 47.30 -4.28 -10.83
C LYS A 32 47.45 -5.45 -9.85
N LYS A 33 46.38 -6.20 -9.56
CA LYS A 33 46.17 -7.59 -10.04
C LYS A 33 44.82 -8.23 -9.60
N ALA A 34 44.22 -8.93 -10.58
CA ALA A 34 43.27 -10.06 -10.54
C ALA A 34 41.90 -9.84 -9.85
N LYS A 35 40.80 -9.62 -10.59
CA LYS A 35 39.93 -10.64 -11.23
C LYS A 35 39.61 -11.83 -10.33
N ASN A 36 38.35 -11.92 -9.87
CA ASN A 36 37.47 -13.02 -10.26
C ASN A 36 35.97 -12.71 -10.03
N ALA A 37 35.21 -12.93 -11.11
CA ALA A 37 33.81 -13.30 -11.24
C ALA A 37 32.72 -12.54 -10.45
N ALA A 38 32.11 -11.56 -11.14
CA ALA A 38 30.73 -11.18 -10.94
C ALA A 38 29.82 -12.39 -11.21
N GLY A 39 29.10 -12.85 -10.18
CA GLY A 39 27.92 -13.68 -10.36
C GLY A 39 26.79 -12.81 -10.90
N GLN A 40 26.54 -12.92 -12.19
CA GLN A 40 25.35 -12.38 -12.84
C GLN A 40 24.12 -13.11 -12.28
N SER A 41 23.37 -12.47 -11.38
CA SER A 41 21.95 -12.75 -11.32
C SER A 41 21.33 -11.99 -12.49
N ALA A 42 21.18 -12.68 -13.62
CA ALA A 42 20.34 -12.19 -14.69
C ALA A 42 18.90 -12.15 -14.12
N GLY A 43 18.51 -11.00 -13.56
CA GLY A 43 17.14 -10.73 -13.17
C GLY A 43 16.26 -10.99 -14.40
N ARG A 44 15.34 -11.93 -14.30
CA ARG A 44 14.33 -12.15 -15.35
C ARG A 44 13.63 -10.82 -15.59
N ALA A 45 13.75 -10.31 -16.80
CA ALA A 45 13.10 -9.08 -17.23
C ALA A 45 11.58 -9.27 -17.20
N GLU A 46 10.86 -8.21 -16.83
CA GLU A 46 9.40 -8.13 -16.92
C GLU A 46 8.92 -8.61 -18.29
N LEU A 47 7.74 -9.24 -18.33
CA LEU A 47 7.17 -9.74 -19.57
C LEU A 47 7.03 -8.61 -20.60
N THR A 48 7.72 -8.74 -21.73
CA THR A 48 7.55 -7.89 -22.90
C THR A 48 6.94 -8.68 -24.05
N PRO A 49 5.75 -8.29 -24.56
CA PRO A 49 4.93 -7.16 -24.13
C PRO A 49 4.20 -7.41 -22.81
N ALA A 50 3.96 -6.35 -22.05
CA ALA A 50 3.16 -6.41 -20.84
C ALA A 50 1.72 -6.84 -21.19
N PRO A 51 1.06 -7.63 -20.35
CA PRO A 51 -0.28 -8.11 -20.64
C PRO A 51 -1.33 -7.00 -20.61
N GLU A 52 -2.19 -6.93 -21.63
CA GLU A 52 -3.18 -5.85 -21.84
C GLU A 52 -4.23 -5.73 -20.71
N TYR A 53 -4.44 -6.79 -19.93
CA TYR A 53 -5.42 -6.77 -18.83
C TYR A 53 -4.98 -5.88 -17.66
N ILE A 54 -3.68 -5.60 -17.49
CA ILE A 54 -3.16 -4.78 -16.39
C ILE A 54 -3.67 -3.34 -16.55
N ASP A 55 -3.46 -2.74 -17.72
CA ASP A 55 -3.91 -1.37 -18.02
C ASP A 55 -5.44 -1.23 -17.94
N LYS A 56 -6.17 -2.24 -18.42
CA LYS A 56 -7.63 -2.28 -18.30
C LYS A 56 -8.08 -2.33 -16.85
N ARG A 57 -7.44 -3.12 -15.99
CA ARG A 57 -7.75 -3.19 -14.55
C ARG A 57 -7.41 -1.89 -13.84
N LEU A 58 -6.26 -1.29 -14.16
CA LEU A 58 -5.82 -0.02 -13.57
C LEU A 58 -6.79 1.11 -13.91
N SER A 59 -7.18 1.26 -15.18
CA SER A 59 -8.14 2.30 -15.60
C SER A 59 -9.51 2.16 -14.91
N LEU A 60 -10.01 0.93 -14.77
CA LEU A 60 -11.24 0.66 -14.01
C LEU A 60 -11.06 0.97 -12.52
N TYR A 61 -9.95 0.55 -11.92
CA TYR A 61 -9.65 0.81 -10.52
C TYR A 61 -9.59 2.31 -10.22
N THR A 62 -8.84 3.09 -11.01
CA THR A 62 -8.73 4.54 -10.81
C THR A 62 -10.09 5.22 -10.89
N LYS A 63 -10.93 4.84 -11.86
CA LYS A 63 -12.29 5.37 -11.98
C LYS A 63 -13.14 5.05 -10.75
N LEU A 64 -13.22 3.76 -10.38
CA LEU A 64 -14.05 3.30 -9.26
C LEU A 64 -13.54 3.83 -7.92
N LYS A 65 -12.21 3.95 -7.76
CA LYS A 65 -11.57 4.51 -6.58
C LYS A 65 -11.92 6.00 -6.43
N ALA A 66 -11.86 6.77 -7.51
CA ALA A 66 -12.26 8.18 -7.48
C ALA A 66 -13.75 8.36 -7.14
N GLU A 67 -14.63 7.53 -7.73
CA GLU A 67 -16.06 7.52 -7.38
C GLU A 67 -16.28 7.15 -5.91
N HIS A 68 -15.58 6.13 -5.40
CA HIS A 68 -15.66 5.72 -4.01
C HIS A 68 -15.16 6.81 -3.06
N ASP A 69 -14.01 7.43 -3.35
CA ASP A 69 -13.44 8.48 -2.51
C ASP A 69 -14.34 9.72 -2.47
N ALA A 70 -14.99 10.06 -3.58
CA ALA A 70 -16.02 11.11 -3.62
C ALA A 70 -17.23 10.76 -2.75
N LEU A 71 -17.74 9.52 -2.84
CA LEU A 71 -18.86 9.06 -2.00
C LEU A 71 -18.49 9.07 -0.51
N MET A 72 -17.25 8.68 -0.18
CA MET A 72 -16.75 8.71 1.20
C MET A 72 -16.61 10.14 1.71
N ALA A 73 -16.12 11.08 0.89
CA ALA A 73 -16.05 12.48 1.24
C ALA A 73 -17.44 13.11 1.43
N GLU A 74 -18.40 12.75 0.58
CA GLU A 74 -19.80 13.19 0.74
C GLU A 74 -20.43 12.64 2.03
N ARG A 75 -20.22 11.37 2.36
CA ARG A 75 -20.66 10.78 3.64
C ARG A 75 -19.99 11.48 4.81
N ALA A 76 -18.70 11.74 4.73
CA ALA A 76 -17.97 12.48 5.75
C ALA A 76 -18.48 13.91 5.94
N ALA A 77 -19.05 14.54 4.90
CA ALA A 77 -19.64 15.87 5.00
C ALA A 77 -21.08 15.85 5.55
N LYS A 78 -21.87 14.82 5.21
CA LYS A 78 -23.31 14.75 5.54
C LYS A 78 -23.58 14.06 6.87
N ASP A 79 -22.85 12.99 7.17
CA ASP A 79 -23.14 12.05 8.25
C ASP A 79 -22.09 12.07 9.38
N SER A 80 -21.10 12.97 9.32
CA SER A 80 -20.11 13.08 10.41
C SER A 80 -20.77 13.50 11.71
N ARG A 81 -20.55 12.70 12.74
CA ARG A 81 -20.99 12.92 14.13
C ARG A 81 -19.82 12.68 15.08
N ALA A 82 -19.84 13.33 16.23
CA ALA A 82 -18.88 13.04 17.29
C ALA A 82 -19.12 11.61 17.81
N ILE A 83 -18.06 10.83 17.87
CA ILE A 83 -18.04 9.45 18.35
C ILE A 83 -16.98 9.26 19.44
N LYS A 84 -17.19 8.26 20.29
CA LYS A 84 -16.29 7.88 21.36
C LYS A 84 -15.61 6.57 21.06
N VAL A 85 -14.29 6.60 20.99
CA VAL A 85 -13.45 5.43 20.74
C VAL A 85 -12.85 4.98 22.06
N THR A 86 -13.18 3.76 22.49
CA THR A 86 -12.66 3.20 23.75
C THR A 86 -11.45 2.32 23.46
N LEU A 87 -10.31 2.68 24.04
CA LEU A 87 -9.06 1.91 23.95
C LEU A 87 -9.06 0.77 24.99
N PRO A 88 -8.25 -0.30 24.80
CA PRO A 88 -8.15 -1.40 25.76
C PRO A 88 -7.67 -0.95 27.15
N ASP A 89 -6.92 0.16 27.22
CA ASP A 89 -6.48 0.76 28.48
C ASP A 89 -7.60 1.50 29.26
N GLY A 90 -8.83 1.49 28.75
CA GLY A 90 -9.97 2.21 29.31
C GLY A 90 -9.99 3.71 28.99
N LYS A 91 -9.00 4.21 28.25
CA LYS A 91 -8.97 5.59 27.75
C LYS A 91 -10.03 5.77 26.67
N VAL A 92 -10.78 6.86 26.75
CA VAL A 92 -11.76 7.26 25.73
C VAL A 92 -11.17 8.40 24.90
N VAL A 93 -11.17 8.24 23.59
CA VAL A 93 -10.72 9.24 22.62
C VAL A 93 -11.94 9.77 21.87
N ASP A 94 -12.10 11.09 21.86
CA ASP A 94 -13.11 11.75 21.04
C ASP A 94 -12.67 11.76 19.57
N ALA A 95 -13.53 11.30 18.68
CA ALA A 95 -13.28 11.17 17.26
C ALA A 95 -14.51 11.62 16.44
N GLU A 96 -14.34 11.79 15.13
CA GLU A 96 -15.45 12.10 14.21
C GLU A 96 -15.73 10.92 13.28
N SER A 97 -17.01 10.52 13.23
CA SER A 97 -17.49 9.49 12.32
C SER A 97 -17.24 9.89 10.86
N TRP A 98 -16.89 8.90 10.02
CA TRP A 98 -16.56 9.02 8.60
C TRP A 98 -15.33 9.89 8.28
N LYS A 99 -14.60 10.38 9.28
CA LYS A 99 -13.38 11.19 9.10
C LYS A 99 -12.18 10.61 9.84
N THR A 100 -12.37 10.22 11.10
CA THR A 100 -11.30 9.67 11.92
C THR A 100 -11.06 8.21 11.57
N THR A 101 -9.80 7.87 11.32
CA THR A 101 -9.36 6.49 11.06
C THR A 101 -8.61 5.91 12.27
N PRO A 102 -8.56 4.57 12.42
CA PRO A 102 -7.74 3.94 13.45
C PRO A 102 -6.26 4.39 13.42
N TYR A 103 -5.71 4.62 12.22
CA TYR A 103 -4.35 5.16 12.07
C TYR A 103 -4.18 6.51 12.75
N GLN A 104 -5.13 7.44 12.55
CA GLN A 104 -5.09 8.76 13.19
C GLN A 104 -5.19 8.66 14.72
N VAL A 105 -6.02 7.74 15.23
CA VAL A 105 -6.11 7.49 16.67
C VAL A 105 -4.78 6.93 17.21
N ALA A 106 -4.14 6.02 16.49
CA ALA A 106 -2.82 5.48 16.86
C ALA A 106 -1.74 6.56 16.87
N CYS A 107 -1.70 7.43 15.85
CA CYS A 107 -0.79 8.59 15.79
C CYS A 107 -1.01 9.54 16.96
N GLY A 108 -2.26 9.75 17.39
CA GLY A 108 -2.60 10.55 18.57
C GLY A 108 -2.05 9.99 19.88
N ILE A 109 -1.78 8.68 19.96
CA ILE A 109 -1.14 8.04 21.11
C ILE A 109 0.39 8.16 20.99
N SER A 110 0.97 7.67 19.89
CA SER A 110 2.38 7.87 19.54
C SER A 110 2.65 7.43 18.11
N GLN A 111 3.56 8.11 17.42
CA GLN A 111 3.96 7.74 16.06
C GLN A 111 4.51 6.31 16.00
N GLY A 112 5.36 5.93 16.96
CA GLY A 112 5.94 4.58 17.00
C GLY A 112 4.91 3.47 17.21
N LEU A 113 3.76 3.76 17.85
CA LEU A 113 2.66 2.79 17.92
C LEU A 113 1.95 2.68 16.58
N ALA A 114 1.67 3.79 15.91
CA ALA A 114 1.04 3.80 14.60
C ALA A 114 1.87 3.01 13.57
N ASP A 115 3.18 3.23 13.55
CA ASP A 115 4.09 2.57 12.59
C ASP A 115 4.24 1.05 12.84
N ASN A 116 4.10 0.61 14.08
CA ASN A 116 4.17 -0.82 14.45
C ASN A 116 2.82 -1.54 14.40
N THR A 117 1.72 -0.81 14.21
CA THR A 117 0.38 -1.40 14.13
C THR A 117 0.17 -1.97 12.74
N VAL A 118 -0.27 -3.23 12.65
CA VAL A 118 -0.55 -3.89 11.37
C VAL A 118 -2.01 -3.74 10.99
N ILE A 119 -2.90 -3.92 11.97
CA ILE A 119 -4.34 -3.90 11.75
C ILE A 119 -5.07 -3.42 13.01
N ALA A 120 -6.27 -2.89 12.86
CA ALA A 120 -7.13 -2.53 13.98
C ALA A 120 -8.22 -3.59 14.18
N LYS A 121 -8.72 -3.67 15.41
CA LYS A 121 -9.90 -4.44 15.77
C LYS A 121 -10.94 -3.48 16.32
N VAL A 122 -12.06 -3.35 15.61
CA VAL A 122 -13.18 -2.46 15.92
C VAL A 122 -14.36 -3.33 16.31
N ASN A 123 -14.88 -3.20 17.54
CA ASN A 123 -16.00 -4.02 18.04
C ASN A 123 -15.78 -5.54 17.84
N ASN A 124 -14.57 -6.02 18.14
CA ASN A 124 -14.11 -7.40 17.92
C ASN A 124 -14.00 -7.86 16.44
N GLY A 125 -14.24 -7.00 15.46
CA GLY A 125 -14.02 -7.28 14.04
C GLY A 125 -12.69 -6.71 13.52
N VAL A 126 -12.05 -7.39 12.57
CA VAL A 126 -10.84 -6.90 11.89
C VAL A 126 -11.19 -5.68 11.03
N TRP A 127 -10.38 -4.64 11.11
CA TRP A 127 -10.63 -3.34 10.49
C TRP A 127 -9.34 -2.69 9.99
N ASP A 128 -9.38 -2.17 8.76
CA ASP A 128 -8.21 -1.53 8.13
C ASP A 128 -7.86 -0.19 8.80
N LEU A 129 -6.56 0.13 8.86
CA LEU A 129 -6.07 1.34 9.53
C LEU A 129 -6.50 2.64 8.85
N ASP A 130 -6.69 2.61 7.53
CA ASP A 130 -7.14 3.75 6.72
C ASP A 130 -8.65 3.83 6.57
N ARG A 131 -9.40 2.84 7.07
CA ARG A 131 -10.87 2.84 6.97
C ARG A 131 -11.46 3.72 8.07
N PRO A 132 -12.26 4.76 7.74
CA PRO A 132 -12.89 5.63 8.74
C PRO A 132 -13.82 4.87 9.69
N LEU A 133 -13.91 5.34 10.93
CA LEU A 133 -14.82 4.80 11.93
C LEU A 133 -16.25 5.33 11.70
N GLU A 134 -17.25 4.48 11.84
CA GLU A 134 -18.65 4.81 11.50
C GLU A 134 -19.49 5.16 12.76
N GLU A 135 -19.15 4.58 13.91
CA GLU A 135 -19.92 4.68 15.14
C GLU A 135 -19.03 4.57 16.39
N ASP A 136 -19.64 4.74 17.57
CA ASP A 136 -18.98 4.51 18.85
C ASP A 136 -18.50 3.06 18.92
N CYS A 137 -17.22 2.87 19.21
CA CYS A 137 -16.62 1.54 19.12
C CYS A 137 -15.50 1.31 20.14
N SER A 138 -15.26 0.05 20.46
CA SER A 138 -14.01 -0.37 21.08
C SER A 138 -12.94 -0.55 20.01
N LEU A 139 -11.79 0.09 20.18
CA LEU A 139 -10.65 0.03 19.27
C LEU A 139 -9.47 -0.64 19.97
N GLN A 140 -8.99 -1.73 19.38
CA GLN A 140 -7.74 -2.39 19.77
C GLN A 140 -6.77 -2.35 18.59
N LEU A 141 -5.55 -1.89 18.82
CA LEU A 141 -4.49 -1.86 17.81
C LEU A 141 -3.67 -3.15 17.93
N LEU A 142 -3.61 -3.92 16.85
CA LEU A 142 -2.90 -5.19 16.81
C LEU A 142 -1.54 -5.02 16.15
N LYS A 143 -0.51 -5.56 16.81
CA LYS A 143 0.86 -5.55 16.32
C LYS A 143 1.16 -6.89 15.65
N PHE A 144 2.31 -7.00 15.00
CA PHE A 144 2.69 -8.23 14.31
C PHE A 144 2.73 -9.47 15.22
N ASP A 145 2.91 -9.32 16.53
CA ASP A 145 2.92 -10.45 17.46
C ASP A 145 1.54 -11.13 17.62
N ASP A 146 0.45 -10.47 17.21
CA ASP A 146 -0.91 -10.99 17.30
C ASP A 146 -1.25 -11.94 16.12
N GLU A 147 -1.88 -13.09 16.39
CA GLU A 147 -2.20 -14.09 15.35
C GLU A 147 -3.09 -13.52 14.22
N GLU A 148 -4.08 -12.69 14.57
CA GLU A 148 -4.96 -12.02 13.59
C GLU A 148 -4.19 -11.04 12.70
N ALA A 149 -3.22 -10.31 13.27
CA ALA A 149 -2.37 -9.39 12.51
C ALA A 149 -1.43 -10.15 11.57
N GLN A 150 -0.86 -11.27 12.02
CA GLN A 150 -0.04 -12.14 11.17
C GLN A 150 -0.84 -12.68 10.00
N ALA A 151 -2.08 -13.15 10.23
CA ALA A 151 -2.94 -13.65 9.17
C ALA A 151 -3.20 -12.60 8.08
N VAL A 152 -3.48 -11.35 8.47
CA VAL A 152 -3.66 -10.21 7.54
C VAL A 152 -2.36 -9.90 6.81
N TYR A 153 -1.24 -9.85 7.52
CA TYR A 153 0.08 -9.59 6.95
C TYR A 153 0.47 -10.64 5.88
N TRP A 154 0.27 -11.92 6.19
CA TRP A 154 0.54 -13.00 5.24
C TRP A 154 -0.40 -12.97 4.05
N HIS A 155 -1.66 -12.57 4.25
CA HIS A 155 -2.58 -12.36 3.14
C HIS A 155 -2.12 -11.24 2.20
N SER A 156 -1.71 -10.09 2.73
CA SER A 156 -1.15 -8.98 1.93
C SER A 156 0.13 -9.40 1.21
N SER A 157 1.01 -10.15 1.87
CA SER A 157 2.22 -10.71 1.26
C SER A 157 1.92 -11.65 0.09
N ALA A 158 0.76 -12.32 0.11
CA ALA A 158 0.33 -13.22 -0.96
C ALA A 158 -0.01 -12.44 -2.23
N HIS A 159 -0.65 -11.27 -2.07
CA HIS A 159 -0.94 -10.39 -3.20
C HIS A 159 0.33 -9.88 -3.86
N ILE A 160 1.33 -9.45 -3.08
CA ILE A 160 2.61 -8.98 -3.63
C ILE A 160 3.35 -10.09 -4.37
N LEU A 161 3.38 -11.31 -3.81
CA LEU A 161 3.97 -12.45 -4.51
C LEU A 161 3.19 -12.79 -5.78
N GLY A 162 1.86 -12.73 -5.72
CA GLY A 162 1.00 -13.00 -6.86
C GLY A 162 1.21 -12.01 -8.00
N GLU A 163 1.30 -10.72 -7.70
CA GLU A 163 1.62 -9.66 -8.65
C GLU A 163 3.01 -9.88 -9.28
N ALA A 164 4.02 -10.20 -8.48
CA ALA A 164 5.36 -10.51 -8.99
C ALA A 164 5.35 -11.73 -9.92
N MET A 165 4.52 -12.74 -9.63
CA MET A 165 4.35 -13.92 -10.48
C MET A 165 3.62 -13.61 -11.78
N GLU A 166 2.57 -12.78 -11.75
CA GLU A 166 1.87 -12.31 -12.96
C GLU A 166 2.84 -11.54 -13.87
N ASN A 167 3.63 -10.62 -13.30
CA ASN A 167 4.53 -9.73 -14.06
C ASN A 167 5.77 -10.43 -14.64
N VAL A 168 6.33 -11.44 -13.95
CA VAL A 168 7.58 -12.10 -14.35
C VAL A 168 7.34 -13.44 -15.06
N TYR A 169 6.27 -14.14 -14.71
CA TYR A 169 6.02 -15.51 -15.17
C TYR A 169 4.70 -15.68 -15.94
N GLY A 170 3.85 -14.66 -16.00
CA GLY A 170 2.56 -14.72 -16.71
C GLY A 170 1.60 -15.69 -16.04
N GLY A 171 1.80 -15.96 -14.75
CA GLY A 171 1.05 -16.96 -14.04
C GLY A 171 -0.34 -16.46 -13.66
N CYS A 172 -1.41 -17.22 -13.94
CA CYS A 172 -2.74 -16.90 -13.44
C CYS A 172 -2.86 -17.27 -11.95
N LEU A 173 -3.38 -16.34 -11.14
CA LEU A 173 -3.68 -16.56 -9.71
C LEU A 173 -5.03 -17.25 -9.55
N CYS A 174 -5.08 -18.34 -8.76
CA CYS A 174 -6.34 -19.07 -8.55
C CYS A 174 -6.84 -19.06 -7.09
N TYR A 175 -5.97 -19.02 -6.06
CA TYR A 175 -6.39 -18.87 -4.65
C TYR A 175 -5.16 -18.78 -3.72
N GLY A 176 -5.20 -17.95 -2.67
CA GLY A 176 -4.13 -17.80 -1.67
C GLY A 176 -4.64 -17.59 -0.24
N PRO A 177 -5.17 -18.63 0.42
CA PRO A 177 -5.70 -18.48 1.77
C PRO A 177 -4.56 -18.31 2.78
N PRO A 178 -4.71 -17.44 3.79
CA PRO A 178 -3.72 -17.33 4.86
C PRO A 178 -3.73 -18.62 5.69
N HIS A 179 -2.56 -19.23 5.90
CA HIS A 179 -2.36 -20.33 6.85
C HIS A 179 -1.47 -19.85 8.01
N ARG A 180 -1.71 -20.38 9.22
CA ARG A 180 -1.24 -19.84 10.51
C ARG A 180 0.26 -19.48 10.60
N GLU A 181 1.12 -20.05 9.75
CA GLU A 181 2.57 -19.78 9.77
C GLU A 181 3.21 -19.69 8.38
N ARG A 182 2.44 -19.69 7.28
CA ARG A 182 3.03 -19.74 5.93
C ARG A 182 2.12 -19.23 4.82
N LEU A 183 2.77 -18.61 3.83
CA LEU A 183 2.20 -18.24 2.54
C LEU A 183 1.98 -19.48 1.65
N LEU A 184 0.74 -19.71 1.21
CA LEU A 184 0.42 -20.70 0.18
C LEU A 184 -0.26 -20.00 -0.98
N LEU A 185 0.40 -20.06 -2.14
CA LEU A 185 -0.11 -19.49 -3.38
C LEU A 185 -0.21 -20.65 -4.37
N ARG A 186 -1.44 -21.08 -4.67
CA ARG A 186 -1.67 -22.20 -5.61
C ARG A 186 -1.72 -21.64 -7.02
N HIS A 187 -0.73 -22.01 -7.82
CA HIS A 187 -0.61 -21.58 -9.21
C HIS A 187 -0.94 -22.74 -10.17
N VAL A 188 -1.56 -22.43 -11.31
CA VAL A 188 -1.72 -23.32 -12.46
C VAL A 188 -0.92 -22.73 -13.62
N LEU A 189 0.17 -23.39 -14.01
CA LEU A 189 0.89 -23.09 -15.26
C LEU A 189 0.07 -23.70 -16.40
N GLY A 190 -0.82 -22.93 -17.01
CA GLY A 190 -1.63 -23.36 -18.16
C GLY A 190 -1.65 -22.30 -19.24
N GLU A 191 -1.37 -22.69 -20.49
CA GLU A 191 -1.27 -21.83 -21.68
C GLU A 191 -2.59 -21.19 -22.14
N HIS A 192 -3.67 -21.30 -21.35
CA HIS A 192 -4.96 -20.72 -21.68
C HIS A 192 -5.58 -20.10 -20.43
N CYS A 193 -5.54 -18.77 -20.40
CA CYS A 193 -6.46 -17.92 -19.66
C CYS A 193 -7.22 -17.05 -20.67
#